data_AF-A0A936KNJ6-F1
#
_entry.id   AF-A0A936KNJ6-F1
#
_cell.length_a   1.000
_cell.length_b   1.000
_cell.length_c   1.000
_cell.angle_alpha   90.00
_cell.angle_beta   90.00
_cell.angle_gamma   90.00
#
_symmetry.space_group_name_H-M   'P 1'
#
loop_
_entity.id
_entity.type
_entity.pdbx_description
1 polymer ?
#
loop_
_entity_poly.entity_id
_entity_poly.type
_entity_poly.pdbx_seq_one_letter_code
_entity_poly.pdbx_strand_id
1 'polypeptide(L)'
;MVLWIALFIAFTIPLLFLYLLRRFDLFQTGQIGFNFATLVGGLIAYEIAAKINPGMVNAGWVTWDQVIRITAPIIEELLKGLILIYLVQRADFNYVVDGALYGFGAGIGFAIIENFEYVTGNPEIALTVAIARVFSTNLVHATASGLIGTALAYRRGDSTWRGWAIVLGGYAVSILIHMVFNTMVNAGAFLAVAIIFGLTGMALIWYVIKRGLNVQKEWVAEKLNMTDRVTKQETKVVSNIEAINEVLVPVEKRFGTKMASLVRSLIYKQAEMGIKRKLLETAANETRRKDINKIIADLSVETNELRKQIGPYCMMMVRSVYLDHDIQIWNLLNARVAAAGLGQKGGGLWDRVNERLQASPSQDDES
;
A
#
# COMPACT_ATOMS: atom_id res chain seq x y z
N MET A 1 -11.43 -33.82 10.64
CA MET A 1 -10.11 -33.19 10.87
C MET A 1 -9.69 -32.31 9.69
N VAL A 2 -9.69 -32.83 8.45
CA VAL A 2 -9.29 -32.09 7.24
C VAL A 2 -10.08 -30.80 7.02
N LEU A 3 -11.40 -30.82 7.21
CA LEU A 3 -12.26 -29.63 7.08
C LEU A 3 -11.82 -28.49 8.02
N TRP A 4 -11.55 -28.79 9.29
CA TRP A 4 -11.11 -27.79 10.27
C TRP A 4 -9.73 -27.21 9.92
N ILE A 5 -8.83 -28.02 9.40
CA ILE A 5 -7.52 -27.56 8.89
C ILE A 5 -7.72 -26.61 7.71
N ALA A 6 -8.61 -26.97 6.77
CA ALA A 6 -8.94 -26.14 5.61
C ALA A 6 -9.54 -24.78 6.02
N LEU A 7 -10.48 -24.78 6.98
CA LEU A 7 -11.06 -23.55 7.53
C LEU A 7 -10.02 -22.69 8.26
N PHE A 8 -9.13 -23.31 9.03
CA PHE A 8 -8.04 -22.60 9.69
C PHE A 8 -7.10 -21.93 8.68
N ILE A 9 -6.76 -22.62 7.58
CA ILE A 9 -5.98 -22.07 6.47
C ILE A 9 -6.72 -20.90 5.80
N ALA A 10 -8.00 -21.09 5.49
CA ALA A 10 -8.87 -20.10 4.86
C ALA A 10 -9.05 -18.83 5.70
N PHE A 11 -8.90 -18.91 7.02
CA PHE A 11 -8.94 -17.78 7.94
C PHE A 11 -7.56 -17.12 8.17
N THR A 12 -6.52 -17.93 8.38
CA THR A 12 -5.23 -17.44 8.90
C THR A 12 -4.33 -16.87 7.81
N ILE A 13 -4.25 -17.53 6.64
CA ILE A 13 -3.39 -17.06 5.54
C ILE A 13 -3.81 -15.67 5.03
N PRO A 14 -5.11 -15.34 4.89
CA PRO A 14 -5.52 -14.02 4.41
C PRO A 14 -5.14 -12.90 5.38
N LEU A 15 -5.30 -13.15 6.68
CA LEU A 15 -4.84 -12.22 7.73
C LEU A 15 -3.32 -12.07 7.73
N LEU A 16 -2.57 -13.14 7.44
CA LEU A 16 -1.13 -13.07 7.26
C LEU A 16 -0.76 -12.18 6.08
N PHE A 17 -1.46 -12.26 4.93
CA PHE A 17 -1.22 -11.35 3.81
C PHE A 17 -1.49 -9.90 4.17
N LEU A 18 -2.57 -9.60 4.90
CA LEU A 18 -2.83 -8.24 5.39
C LEU A 18 -1.71 -7.75 6.33
N TYR A 19 -1.26 -8.61 7.24
CA TYR A 19 -0.14 -8.31 8.14
C TYR A 19 1.17 -8.04 7.39
N LEU A 20 1.49 -8.87 6.39
CA LEU A 20 2.67 -8.68 5.53
C LEU A 20 2.56 -7.39 4.73
N LEU A 21 1.38 -7.09 4.18
CA LEU A 21 1.17 -5.87 3.41
C LEU A 21 1.38 -4.62 4.26
N ARG A 22 0.99 -4.65 5.53
CA ARG A 22 1.24 -3.55 6.48
C ARG A 22 2.72 -3.25 6.67
N ARG A 23 3.63 -4.19 6.40
CA ARG A 23 5.08 -3.92 6.42
C ARG A 23 5.53 -2.94 5.33
N PHE A 24 4.72 -2.72 4.29
CA PHE A 24 4.99 -1.72 3.25
C PHE A 24 4.49 -0.31 3.62
N ASP A 25 3.83 -0.13 4.77
CA ASP A 25 3.54 1.19 5.32
C ASP A 25 4.82 1.84 5.87
N LEU A 26 5.57 2.49 4.99
CA LEU A 26 6.85 3.10 5.33
C LEU A 26 6.72 4.26 6.32
N PHE A 27 5.60 4.99 6.28
CA PHE A 27 5.36 6.14 7.15
C PHE A 27 4.67 5.75 8.47
N GLN A 28 4.25 4.49 8.61
CA GLN A 28 3.52 3.96 9.76
C GLN A 28 2.23 4.76 10.07
N THR A 29 1.58 5.24 9.01
CA THR A 29 0.38 6.06 9.08
C THR A 29 -0.90 5.24 9.24
N GLY A 30 -0.82 3.94 8.97
CA GLY A 30 -1.94 3.01 9.03
C GLY A 30 -2.46 2.77 10.45
N GLN A 31 -3.74 3.06 10.65
CA GLN A 31 -4.42 2.84 11.93
C GLN A 31 -4.93 1.40 12.06
N ILE A 32 -4.60 0.74 13.17
CA ILE A 32 -5.06 -0.63 13.45
C ILE A 32 -6.60 -0.71 13.50
N GLY A 33 -7.23 0.30 14.11
CA GLY A 33 -8.69 0.37 14.20
C GLY A 33 -9.35 0.43 12.82
N PHE A 34 -8.76 1.14 11.85
CA PHE A 34 -9.29 1.20 10.48
C PHE A 34 -9.09 -0.10 9.72
N ASN A 35 -7.95 -0.78 9.90
CA ASN A 35 -7.75 -2.12 9.33
C ASN A 35 -8.79 -3.12 9.86
N PHE A 36 -9.09 -3.07 11.16
CA PHE A 36 -10.13 -3.91 11.74
C PHE A 36 -11.52 -3.54 11.22
N ALA A 37 -11.83 -2.24 11.15
CA ALA A 37 -13.09 -1.75 10.61
C ALA A 37 -13.28 -2.13 9.14
N THR A 38 -12.23 -2.15 8.32
CA THR A 38 -12.34 -2.59 6.92
C THR A 38 -12.50 -4.08 6.80
N LEU A 39 -11.82 -4.89 7.63
CA LEU A 39 -12.11 -6.33 7.72
C LEU A 39 -13.59 -6.56 7.98
N VAL A 40 -14.14 -5.92 9.01
CA VAL A 40 -15.58 -6.02 9.35
C VAL A 40 -16.46 -5.48 8.22
N GLY A 41 -16.08 -4.37 7.58
CA GLY A 41 -16.78 -3.83 6.42
C GLY A 41 -16.84 -4.80 5.25
N GLY A 42 -15.76 -5.56 5.02
CA GLY A 42 -15.72 -6.65 4.04
C GLY A 42 -16.69 -7.79 4.38
N LEU A 43 -16.75 -8.20 5.66
CA LEU A 43 -17.72 -9.20 6.13
C LEU A 43 -19.16 -8.74 5.87
N ILE A 44 -19.48 -7.49 6.25
CA ILE A 44 -20.80 -6.91 6.04
C ILE A 44 -21.13 -6.82 4.54
N ALA A 45 -20.16 -6.44 3.70
CA ALA A 45 -20.33 -6.40 2.26
C ALA A 45 -20.69 -7.78 1.67
N TYR A 46 -20.06 -8.86 2.16
CA TYR A 46 -20.42 -10.22 1.79
C TYR A 46 -21.85 -10.56 2.19
N GLU A 47 -22.24 -10.31 3.44
CA GLU A 47 -23.59 -10.61 3.94
C GLU A 47 -24.70 -9.88 3.16
N ILE A 48 -24.42 -8.65 2.72
CA ILE A 48 -25.34 -7.89 1.88
C ILE A 48 -25.38 -8.50 0.46
N ALA A 49 -24.23 -8.80 -0.14
CA ALA A 49 -24.16 -9.44 -1.46
C ALA A 49 -24.86 -10.80 -1.49
N ALA A 50 -24.71 -11.61 -0.44
CA ALA A 50 -25.35 -12.91 -0.27
C ALA A 50 -26.89 -12.84 -0.22
N LYS A 51 -27.47 -11.66 0.04
CA LYS A 51 -28.92 -11.42 -0.03
C LYS A 51 -29.34 -10.84 -1.38
N ILE A 52 -28.56 -9.89 -1.90
CA ILE A 52 -28.88 -9.22 -3.18
C ILE A 52 -28.79 -10.20 -4.34
N ASN A 53 -27.71 -10.98 -4.43
CA ASN A 53 -27.43 -11.86 -5.56
C ASN A 53 -28.55 -12.91 -5.79
N PRO A 54 -28.97 -13.70 -4.78
CA PRO A 54 -30.11 -14.61 -4.96
C PRO A 54 -31.43 -13.87 -5.19
N GLY A 55 -31.62 -12.70 -4.55
CA GLY A 55 -32.83 -11.87 -4.73
C GLY A 55 -33.03 -11.44 -6.19
N MET A 56 -31.96 -11.06 -6.89
CA MET A 56 -32.02 -10.70 -8.31
C MET A 56 -32.37 -11.90 -9.20
N VAL A 57 -31.88 -13.09 -8.86
CA VAL A 57 -32.22 -14.33 -9.59
C VAL A 57 -33.69 -14.70 -9.37
N ASN A 58 -34.16 -14.66 -8.13
CA ASN A 58 -35.53 -14.99 -7.77
C ASN A 58 -36.55 -14.00 -8.39
N ALA A 59 -36.14 -12.75 -8.60
CA ALA A 59 -36.93 -11.74 -9.30
C ALA A 59 -36.92 -11.92 -10.83
N GLY A 60 -36.13 -12.86 -11.37
CA GLY A 60 -36.00 -13.11 -12.80
C GLY A 60 -35.22 -12.05 -13.57
N TRP A 61 -34.45 -11.18 -12.89
CA TRP A 61 -33.69 -10.11 -13.54
C TRP A 61 -32.43 -10.61 -14.22
N VAL A 62 -31.82 -11.66 -13.65
CA VAL A 62 -30.55 -12.25 -14.11
C VAL A 62 -30.54 -13.75 -13.84
N THR A 63 -29.72 -14.49 -14.59
CA THR A 63 -29.44 -15.91 -14.32
C THR A 63 -28.29 -16.08 -13.33
N TRP A 64 -28.14 -17.26 -12.73
CA TRP A 64 -26.99 -17.58 -11.89
C TRP A 64 -25.64 -17.42 -12.61
N ASP A 65 -25.58 -17.77 -13.90
CA ASP A 65 -24.35 -17.60 -14.69
C ASP A 65 -23.99 -16.11 -14.85
N GLN A 66 -24.99 -15.25 -15.12
CA GLN A 66 -24.80 -13.79 -15.18
C GLN A 66 -24.39 -13.22 -13.82
N VAL A 67 -24.95 -13.74 -12.72
CA VAL A 67 -24.57 -13.33 -11.37
C VAL A 67 -23.10 -13.61 -11.12
N ILE A 68 -22.68 -14.87 -11.29
CA ILE A 68 -21.33 -15.32 -10.97
C ILE A 68 -20.27 -14.58 -11.79
N ARG A 69 -20.54 -14.36 -13.09
CA ARG A 69 -19.55 -13.79 -14.02
C ARG A 69 -19.56 -12.26 -14.09
N ILE A 70 -20.71 -11.63 -13.82
CA ILE A 70 -20.92 -10.21 -14.13
C ILE A 70 -21.45 -9.45 -12.91
N THR A 71 -22.68 -9.73 -12.45
CA THR A 71 -23.33 -8.81 -11.51
C THR A 71 -22.79 -8.91 -10.08
N ALA A 72 -22.43 -10.11 -9.62
CA ALA A 72 -21.82 -10.28 -8.30
C ALA A 72 -20.49 -9.52 -8.18
N PRO A 73 -19.51 -9.64 -9.12
CA PRO A 73 -18.31 -8.80 -9.11
C PRO A 73 -18.57 -7.29 -9.00
N ILE A 74 -19.58 -6.78 -9.71
CA ILE A 74 -19.97 -5.35 -9.63
C ILE A 74 -20.46 -5.01 -8.23
N ILE A 75 -21.46 -5.74 -7.75
CA ILE A 75 -22.15 -5.47 -6.49
C ILE A 75 -21.16 -5.58 -5.33
N GLU A 76 -20.35 -6.62 -5.32
CA GLU A 76 -19.42 -6.88 -4.23
C GLU A 76 -18.32 -5.82 -4.13
N GLU A 77 -17.70 -5.40 -5.23
CA GLU A 77 -16.67 -4.35 -5.19
C GLU A 77 -17.27 -2.98 -4.83
N LEU A 78 -18.51 -2.70 -5.26
CA LEU A 78 -19.23 -1.49 -4.84
C LEU A 78 -19.52 -1.51 -3.33
N LEU A 79 -20.02 -2.62 -2.80
CA LEU A 79 -20.33 -2.78 -1.37
C LEU A 79 -19.07 -2.69 -0.50
N LYS A 80 -17.97 -3.36 -0.88
CA LYS A 80 -16.67 -3.24 -0.20
C LYS A 80 -16.16 -1.79 -0.23
N GLY A 81 -16.41 -1.08 -1.33
CA GLY A 81 -16.05 0.32 -1.47
C GLY A 81 -16.72 1.27 -0.47
N LEU A 82 -17.89 0.93 0.08
CA LEU A 82 -18.65 1.82 0.98
C LEU A 82 -17.86 2.18 2.24
N ILE A 83 -17.22 1.19 2.88
CA ILE A 83 -16.40 1.46 4.08
C ILE A 83 -15.18 2.34 3.72
N LEU A 84 -14.63 2.18 2.52
CA LEU A 84 -13.49 2.98 2.04
C LEU A 84 -13.91 4.43 1.77
N ILE A 85 -15.09 4.65 1.19
CA ILE A 85 -15.68 5.98 0.99
C ILE A 85 -15.90 6.67 2.33
N TYR A 86 -16.37 5.95 3.36
CA TYR A 86 -16.50 6.49 4.70
C TYR A 86 -15.14 6.87 5.29
N LEU A 87 -14.15 5.97 5.26
CA LEU A 87 -12.84 6.21 5.87
C LEU A 87 -12.07 7.33 5.16
N VAL A 88 -12.10 7.42 3.83
CA VAL A 88 -11.38 8.47 3.09
C VAL A 88 -11.90 9.88 3.38
N GLN A 89 -13.11 10.01 3.96
CA GLN A 89 -13.66 11.30 4.36
C GLN A 89 -13.16 11.78 5.72
N ARG A 90 -12.56 10.90 6.53
CA ARG A 90 -12.09 11.24 7.88
C ARG A 90 -10.80 12.06 7.88
N ALA A 91 -10.65 12.99 8.81
CA ALA A 91 -9.47 13.86 8.88
C ALA A 91 -8.15 13.11 9.18
N ASP A 92 -8.25 12.04 9.97
CA ASP A 92 -7.14 11.19 10.39
C ASP A 92 -6.74 10.12 9.35
N PHE A 93 -7.51 9.95 8.27
CA PHE A 93 -7.08 9.20 7.09
C PHE A 93 -5.93 9.94 6.37
N ASN A 94 -4.90 9.20 5.95
CA ASN A 94 -3.75 9.78 5.25
C ASN A 94 -3.92 9.70 3.74
N TYR A 95 -3.05 8.96 3.05
CA TYR A 95 -2.99 9.02 1.58
C TYR A 95 -2.90 7.62 0.97
N VAL A 96 -2.47 7.52 -0.30
CA VAL A 96 -2.59 6.32 -1.16
C VAL A 96 -2.26 4.99 -0.50
N VAL A 97 -1.21 4.91 0.32
CA VAL A 97 -0.82 3.68 1.02
C VAL A 97 -1.87 3.22 2.03
N ASP A 98 -2.38 4.13 2.86
CA ASP A 98 -3.50 3.86 3.77
C ASP A 98 -4.73 3.38 2.99
N GLY A 99 -5.03 4.03 1.86
CA GLY A 99 -6.12 3.62 0.97
C GLY A 99 -5.96 2.18 0.47
N ALA A 100 -4.76 1.82 0.01
CA ALA A 100 -4.46 0.47 -0.43
C ALA A 100 -4.59 -0.54 0.72
N LEU A 101 -4.05 -0.25 1.90
CA LEU A 101 -4.10 -1.13 3.08
C LEU A 101 -5.52 -1.36 3.57
N TYR A 102 -6.32 -0.30 3.69
CA TYR A 102 -7.71 -0.39 4.12
C TYR A 102 -8.56 -1.10 3.08
N GLY A 103 -8.34 -0.84 1.79
CA GLY A 103 -8.98 -1.57 0.69
C GLY A 103 -8.62 -3.05 0.69
N PHE A 104 -7.35 -3.38 0.89
CA PHE A 104 -6.90 -4.77 1.03
C PHE A 104 -7.58 -5.45 2.22
N GLY A 105 -7.73 -4.75 3.36
CA GLY A 105 -8.47 -5.24 4.52
C GLY A 105 -9.94 -5.55 4.22
N ALA A 106 -10.64 -4.69 3.46
CA ALA A 106 -12.02 -4.95 3.04
C ALA A 106 -12.13 -6.17 2.12
N GLY A 107 -11.21 -6.33 1.17
CA GLY A 107 -11.15 -7.50 0.31
C GLY A 107 -10.88 -8.79 1.09
N ILE A 108 -9.93 -8.77 2.04
CA ILE A 108 -9.61 -9.91 2.89
C ILE A 108 -10.79 -10.30 3.79
N GLY A 109 -11.47 -9.31 4.39
CA GLY A 109 -12.65 -9.56 5.21
C GLY A 109 -13.74 -10.30 4.42
N PHE A 110 -14.06 -9.80 3.22
CA PHE A 110 -15.02 -10.43 2.32
C PHE A 110 -14.60 -11.87 1.96
N ALA A 111 -13.35 -12.04 1.55
CA ALA A 111 -12.84 -13.31 1.06
C ALA A 111 -12.82 -14.40 2.16
N ILE A 112 -12.64 -14.05 3.43
CA ILE A 112 -12.67 -15.01 4.54
C ILE A 112 -14.01 -15.75 4.61
N ILE A 113 -15.14 -15.03 4.53
CA ILE A 113 -16.47 -15.67 4.62
C ILE A 113 -16.76 -16.46 3.36
N GLU A 114 -16.45 -15.89 2.19
CA GLU A 114 -16.62 -16.60 0.94
C GLU A 114 -15.80 -17.92 0.92
N ASN A 115 -14.57 -17.91 1.43
CA ASN A 115 -13.79 -19.14 1.56
C ASN A 115 -14.45 -20.17 2.47
N PHE A 116 -15.08 -19.74 3.55
CA PHE A 116 -15.77 -20.65 4.47
C PHE A 116 -16.94 -21.31 3.77
N GLU A 117 -17.74 -20.56 3.01
CA GLU A 117 -18.83 -21.10 2.20
C GLU A 117 -18.30 -22.14 1.20
N TYR A 118 -17.27 -21.80 0.43
CA TYR A 118 -16.71 -22.72 -0.57
C TYR A 118 -16.08 -23.97 0.06
N VAL A 119 -15.38 -23.85 1.20
CA VAL A 119 -14.75 -24.97 1.90
C VAL A 119 -15.80 -25.88 2.53
N THR A 120 -16.84 -25.32 3.17
CA THR A 120 -17.92 -26.10 3.79
C THR A 120 -18.87 -26.72 2.77
N GLY A 121 -19.08 -26.07 1.63
CA GLY A 121 -19.84 -26.61 0.50
C GLY A 121 -19.13 -27.71 -0.28
N ASN A 122 -17.82 -27.88 -0.08
CA ASN A 122 -17.00 -28.89 -0.78
C ASN A 122 -16.12 -29.70 0.19
N PRO A 123 -16.71 -30.41 1.17
CA PRO A 123 -15.97 -31.05 2.26
C PRO A 123 -14.95 -32.10 1.78
N GLU A 124 -15.26 -32.82 0.70
CA GLU A 124 -14.41 -33.89 0.14
C GLU A 124 -13.08 -33.36 -0.43
N ILE A 125 -13.06 -32.10 -0.88
CA ILE A 125 -11.89 -31.44 -1.45
C ILE A 125 -11.52 -30.17 -0.69
N ALA A 126 -11.96 -30.06 0.57
CA ALA A 126 -11.87 -28.86 1.41
C ALA A 126 -10.46 -28.26 1.44
N LEU A 127 -9.43 -29.09 1.60
CA LEU A 127 -8.04 -28.63 1.67
C LEU A 127 -7.56 -28.04 0.33
N THR A 128 -7.88 -28.70 -0.78
CA THR A 128 -7.54 -28.23 -2.13
C THR A 128 -8.24 -26.90 -2.43
N VAL A 129 -9.53 -26.80 -2.10
CA VAL A 129 -10.32 -25.57 -2.26
C VAL A 129 -9.75 -24.44 -1.40
N ALA A 130 -9.41 -24.71 -0.13
CA ALA A 130 -8.81 -23.71 0.75
C ALA A 130 -7.49 -23.18 0.18
N ILE A 131 -6.55 -24.06 -0.18
CA ILE A 131 -5.25 -23.67 -0.75
C ILE A 131 -5.43 -22.89 -2.05
N ALA A 132 -6.31 -23.37 -2.94
CA ALA A 132 -6.59 -22.69 -4.19
C ALA A 132 -7.05 -21.26 -3.97
N ARG A 133 -8.06 -21.07 -3.11
CA ARG A 133 -8.69 -19.78 -2.90
C ARG A 133 -7.80 -18.80 -2.15
N VAL A 134 -7.00 -19.26 -1.17
CA VAL A 134 -6.11 -18.35 -0.42
C VAL A 134 -5.01 -17.73 -1.30
N PHE A 135 -4.51 -18.45 -2.30
CA PHE A 135 -3.49 -17.93 -3.22
C PHE A 135 -4.06 -17.37 -4.53
N SER A 136 -5.38 -17.41 -4.73
CA SER A 136 -6.05 -16.87 -5.92
C SER A 136 -7.12 -15.84 -5.54
N THR A 137 -8.36 -16.29 -5.30
CA THR A 137 -9.54 -15.46 -5.01
C THR A 137 -9.29 -14.42 -3.94
N ASN A 138 -8.57 -14.78 -2.87
CA ASN A 138 -8.26 -13.83 -1.79
C ASN A 138 -7.37 -12.69 -2.25
N LEU A 139 -6.35 -12.99 -3.03
CA LEU A 139 -5.46 -11.97 -3.60
C LEU A 139 -6.21 -11.11 -4.62
N VAL A 140 -7.16 -11.70 -5.36
CA VAL A 140 -8.02 -10.96 -6.30
C VAL A 140 -8.91 -9.97 -5.55
N HIS A 141 -9.68 -10.39 -4.55
CA HIS A 141 -10.50 -9.46 -3.76
C HIS A 141 -9.66 -8.39 -3.06
N ALA A 142 -8.56 -8.78 -2.44
CA ALA A 142 -7.69 -7.86 -1.73
C ALA A 142 -7.04 -6.83 -2.68
N THR A 143 -6.65 -7.26 -3.88
CA THR A 143 -6.14 -6.37 -4.94
C THR A 143 -7.24 -5.44 -5.45
N ALA A 144 -8.40 -5.99 -5.82
CA ALA A 144 -9.51 -5.22 -6.38
C ALA A 144 -9.97 -4.11 -5.41
N SER A 145 -10.22 -4.47 -4.15
CA SER A 145 -10.60 -3.49 -3.13
C SER A 145 -9.44 -2.55 -2.75
N GLY A 146 -8.19 -3.03 -2.78
CA GLY A 146 -6.99 -2.20 -2.61
C GLY A 146 -6.83 -1.12 -3.69
N LEU A 147 -7.14 -1.44 -4.96
CA LEU A 147 -7.13 -0.49 -6.06
C LEU A 147 -8.23 0.59 -5.89
N ILE A 148 -9.43 0.20 -5.44
CA ILE A 148 -10.52 1.14 -5.11
C ILE A 148 -10.08 2.08 -4.00
N GLY A 149 -9.54 1.54 -2.90
CA GLY A 149 -9.06 2.33 -1.77
C GLY A 149 -7.92 3.28 -2.16
N THR A 150 -6.99 2.83 -3.00
CA THR A 150 -5.93 3.67 -3.58
C THR A 150 -6.51 4.83 -4.39
N ALA A 151 -7.47 4.54 -5.28
CA ALA A 151 -8.05 5.55 -6.16
C ALA A 151 -8.83 6.62 -5.37
N LEU A 152 -9.60 6.19 -4.37
CA LEU A 152 -10.29 7.09 -3.44
C LEU A 152 -9.30 7.97 -2.67
N ALA A 153 -8.21 7.38 -2.18
CA ALA A 153 -7.16 8.11 -1.46
C ALA A 153 -6.44 9.12 -2.37
N TYR A 154 -6.18 8.77 -3.63
CA TYR A 154 -5.59 9.68 -4.61
C TYR A 154 -6.48 10.91 -4.82
N ARG A 155 -7.79 10.72 -5.02
CA ARG A 155 -8.77 11.81 -5.18
C ARG A 155 -8.77 12.77 -4.00
N ARG A 156 -8.41 12.32 -2.80
CA ARG A 156 -8.30 13.21 -1.62
C ARG A 156 -7.22 14.27 -1.80
N GLY A 157 -6.13 13.94 -2.48
CA GLY A 157 -5.01 14.84 -2.72
C GLY A 157 -4.96 15.45 -4.12
N ASP A 158 -5.87 15.06 -5.01
CA ASP A 158 -6.10 15.73 -6.29
C ASP A 158 -7.60 16.01 -6.45
N SER A 159 -8.01 17.26 -6.19
CA SER A 159 -9.42 17.66 -6.29
C SER A 159 -9.93 17.94 -7.69
N THR A 160 -9.09 17.76 -8.71
CA THR A 160 -9.45 18.00 -10.12
C THR A 160 -10.28 16.85 -10.71
N TRP A 161 -10.71 17.02 -11.96
CA TRP A 161 -11.40 15.96 -12.71
C TRP A 161 -10.55 14.69 -12.84
N ARG A 162 -9.22 14.82 -12.86
CA ARG A 162 -8.28 13.69 -12.95
C ARG A 162 -8.44 12.75 -11.76
N GLY A 163 -8.64 13.29 -10.56
CA GLY A 163 -8.92 12.50 -9.37
C GLY A 163 -10.19 11.66 -9.53
N TRP A 164 -11.25 12.20 -10.12
CA TRP A 164 -12.49 11.45 -10.38
C TRP A 164 -12.32 10.39 -11.47
N ALA A 165 -11.59 10.70 -12.54
CA ALA A 165 -11.25 9.72 -13.57
C ALA A 165 -10.47 8.53 -12.99
N ILE A 166 -9.57 8.78 -12.03
CA ILE A 166 -8.85 7.73 -11.31
C ILE A 166 -9.77 6.90 -10.42
N VAL A 167 -10.75 7.50 -9.74
CA VAL A 167 -11.77 6.75 -8.97
C VAL A 167 -12.58 5.84 -9.88
N LEU A 168 -13.11 6.37 -11.00
CA LEU A 168 -13.87 5.59 -11.97
C LEU A 168 -13.02 4.47 -12.58
N GLY A 169 -11.79 4.77 -12.97
CA GLY A 169 -10.83 3.79 -13.48
C GLY A 169 -10.48 2.72 -12.45
N GLY A 170 -10.33 3.10 -11.17
CA GLY A 170 -10.08 2.18 -10.06
C GLY A 170 -11.22 1.18 -9.90
N TYR A 171 -12.47 1.65 -9.84
CA TYR A 171 -13.64 0.75 -9.80
C TYR A 171 -13.74 -0.12 -11.05
N ALA A 172 -13.59 0.46 -12.25
CA ALA A 172 -13.70 -0.27 -13.51
C ALA A 172 -12.66 -1.40 -13.61
N VAL A 173 -11.40 -1.11 -13.29
CA VAL A 173 -10.32 -2.11 -13.30
C VAL A 173 -10.55 -3.18 -12.24
N SER A 174 -10.94 -2.81 -11.02
CA SER A 174 -11.21 -3.77 -9.94
C SER A 174 -12.34 -4.73 -10.29
N ILE A 175 -13.45 -4.19 -10.79
CA ILE A 175 -14.61 -4.99 -11.23
C ILE A 175 -14.19 -5.90 -12.40
N LEU A 176 -13.45 -5.39 -13.38
CA LEU A 176 -13.01 -6.17 -14.53
C LEU A 176 -12.07 -7.32 -14.13
N ILE A 177 -11.09 -7.05 -13.27
CA ILE A 177 -10.18 -8.09 -12.75
C ILE A 177 -10.99 -9.20 -12.08
N HIS A 178 -11.98 -8.84 -11.27
CA HIS A 178 -12.83 -9.78 -10.57
C HIS A 178 -13.74 -10.57 -11.54
N MET A 179 -14.40 -9.91 -12.50
CA MET A 179 -15.19 -10.57 -13.54
C MET A 179 -14.36 -11.58 -14.36
N VAL A 180 -13.16 -11.18 -14.78
CA VAL A 180 -12.25 -12.04 -15.55
C VAL A 180 -11.86 -13.24 -14.72
N PHE A 181 -11.50 -13.05 -13.45
CA PHE A 181 -11.16 -14.13 -12.54
C PHE A 181 -12.32 -15.12 -12.37
N ASN A 182 -13.52 -14.63 -12.04
CA ASN A 182 -14.69 -15.48 -11.87
C ASN A 182 -15.03 -16.22 -13.16
N THR A 183 -14.99 -15.53 -14.30
CA THR A 183 -15.27 -16.15 -15.60
C THR A 183 -14.27 -17.28 -15.90
N MET A 184 -12.99 -17.04 -15.65
CA MET A 184 -11.90 -17.99 -15.87
C MET A 184 -12.06 -19.22 -14.97
N VAL A 185 -12.26 -19.04 -13.66
CA VAL A 185 -12.40 -20.15 -12.70
C VAL A 185 -13.67 -20.96 -12.99
N ASN A 186 -14.80 -20.29 -13.28
CA ASN A 186 -16.05 -20.97 -13.62
C ASN A 186 -16.06 -21.60 -15.02
N ALA A 187 -15.07 -21.29 -15.87
CA ALA A 187 -14.85 -22.00 -17.14
C ALA A 187 -13.94 -23.23 -16.96
N GLY A 188 -13.53 -23.57 -15.73
CA GLY A 188 -12.70 -24.73 -15.44
C GLY A 188 -11.20 -24.48 -15.58
N ALA A 189 -10.74 -23.23 -15.43
CA ALA A 189 -9.31 -22.94 -15.45
C ALA A 189 -8.52 -23.73 -14.41
N PHE A 190 -7.32 -24.15 -14.80
CA PHE A 190 -6.42 -24.87 -13.91
C PHE A 190 -6.03 -24.04 -12.68
N LEU A 191 -5.88 -24.72 -11.55
CA LEU A 191 -5.45 -24.16 -10.28
C LEU A 191 -4.22 -23.24 -10.41
N ALA A 192 -3.21 -23.67 -11.17
CA ALA A 192 -2.01 -22.88 -11.39
C ALA A 192 -2.29 -21.52 -12.05
N VAL A 193 -3.22 -21.46 -13.00
CA VAL A 193 -3.61 -20.22 -13.68
C VAL A 193 -4.32 -19.28 -12.73
N ALA A 194 -5.23 -19.80 -11.89
CA ALA A 194 -5.91 -18.99 -10.88
C ALA A 194 -4.93 -18.38 -9.86
N ILE A 195 -3.94 -19.17 -9.40
CA ILE A 195 -2.88 -18.69 -8.49
C ILE A 195 -2.01 -17.62 -9.16
N ILE A 196 -1.56 -17.85 -10.40
CA ILE A 196 -0.77 -16.86 -11.16
C ILE A 196 -1.55 -15.56 -11.32
N PHE A 197 -2.85 -15.63 -11.59
CA PHE A 197 -3.71 -14.45 -11.70
C PHE A 197 -3.78 -13.67 -10.37
N GLY A 198 -3.99 -14.37 -9.24
CA GLY A 198 -3.96 -13.76 -7.92
C GLY A 198 -2.62 -13.09 -7.58
N LEU A 199 -1.51 -13.77 -7.85
CA LEU A 199 -0.16 -13.22 -7.64
C LEU A 199 0.13 -12.02 -8.56
N THR A 200 -0.36 -12.03 -9.79
CA THR A 200 -0.27 -10.89 -10.71
C THR A 200 -1.04 -9.68 -10.16
N GLY A 201 -2.23 -9.91 -9.59
CA GLY A 201 -2.96 -8.88 -8.86
C GLY A 201 -2.15 -8.30 -7.69
N MET A 202 -1.53 -9.17 -6.89
CA MET A 202 -0.65 -8.75 -5.78
C MET A 202 0.54 -7.89 -6.27
N ALA A 203 1.16 -8.27 -7.39
CA ALA A 203 2.23 -7.48 -8.01
C ALA A 203 1.73 -6.11 -8.50
N LEU A 204 0.52 -6.06 -9.06
CA LEU A 204 -0.12 -4.82 -9.50
C LEU A 204 -0.37 -3.86 -8.33
N ILE A 205 -1.00 -4.32 -7.25
CA ILE A 205 -1.24 -3.45 -6.08
C ILE A 205 0.08 -3.00 -5.44
N TRP A 206 1.09 -3.88 -5.38
CA TRP A 206 2.43 -3.49 -4.91
C TRP A 206 3.04 -2.38 -5.77
N TYR A 207 2.95 -2.49 -7.10
CA TYR A 207 3.42 -1.45 -8.00
C TYR A 207 2.70 -0.11 -7.75
N VAL A 208 1.38 -0.15 -7.58
CA VAL A 208 0.56 1.03 -7.29
C VAL A 208 0.92 1.66 -5.94
N ILE A 209 1.11 0.86 -4.89
CA ILE A 209 1.58 1.32 -3.56
C ILE A 209 2.95 1.99 -3.69
N LYS A 210 3.89 1.37 -4.39
CA LYS A 210 5.24 1.91 -4.61
C LYS A 210 5.20 3.26 -5.32
N ARG A 211 4.35 3.40 -6.35
CA ARG A 211 4.13 4.69 -7.03
C ARG A 211 3.53 5.74 -6.09
N GLY A 212 2.53 5.35 -5.28
CA GLY A 212 1.90 6.22 -4.29
C GLY A 212 2.88 6.70 -3.21
N LEU A 213 3.75 5.82 -2.72
CA LEU A 213 4.81 6.14 -1.76
C LEU A 213 5.78 7.19 -2.30
N ASN A 214 6.20 7.06 -3.57
CA ASN A 214 7.08 8.05 -4.19
C ASN A 214 6.44 9.44 -4.23
N VAL A 215 5.16 9.53 -4.57
CA VAL A 215 4.41 10.79 -4.54
C VAL A 215 4.29 11.34 -3.11
N GLN A 216 4.02 10.49 -2.11
CA GLN A 216 3.97 10.92 -0.71
C GLN A 216 5.30 11.52 -0.25
N LYS A 217 6.43 10.91 -0.62
CA LYS A 217 7.76 11.44 -0.28
C LYS A 217 8.00 12.82 -0.85
N GLU A 218 7.60 13.06 -2.10
CA GLU A 218 7.69 14.36 -2.73
C GLU A 218 6.87 15.40 -1.96
N TRP A 219 5.66 15.06 -1.53
CA TRP A 219 4.81 15.96 -0.74
C TRP A 219 5.40 16.28 0.62
N VAL A 220 5.93 15.27 1.30
CA VAL A 220 6.57 15.44 2.60
C VAL A 220 7.80 16.34 2.45
N ALA A 221 8.62 16.11 1.42
CA ALA A 221 9.78 16.94 1.12
C ALA A 221 9.41 18.40 0.83
N GLU A 222 8.37 18.61 0.01
CA GLU A 222 7.83 19.94 -0.32
C GLU A 222 7.35 20.66 0.96
N LYS A 223 6.47 20.03 1.75
CA LYS A 223 5.77 20.67 2.87
C LYS A 223 6.58 20.81 4.15
N LEU A 224 7.64 20.01 4.33
CA LEU A 224 8.55 20.19 5.46
C LEU A 224 9.57 21.29 5.20
N ASN A 225 10.08 21.43 3.97
CA ASN A 225 11.03 22.47 3.60
C ASN A 225 10.47 23.90 3.74
N MET A 226 9.15 24.07 3.67
CA MET A 226 8.49 25.38 3.84
C MET A 226 8.34 25.82 5.31
N THR A 227 8.93 25.11 6.27
CA THR A 227 8.74 25.38 7.71
C THR A 227 9.99 25.93 8.36
N ASP A 228 9.89 27.04 9.07
CA ASP A 228 11.01 27.68 9.79
C ASP A 228 11.64 26.81 10.90
N ARG A 229 11.04 25.66 11.23
CA ARG A 229 11.45 24.77 12.34
C ARG A 229 11.87 23.36 11.92
N VAL A 230 11.88 23.03 10.63
CA VAL A 230 12.37 21.74 10.12
C VAL A 230 13.56 22.04 9.22
N THR A 231 14.72 21.48 9.56
CA THR A 231 15.92 21.75 8.76
C THR A 231 15.86 21.00 7.43
N LYS A 232 16.56 21.48 6.40
CA LYS A 232 16.68 20.76 5.11
C LYS A 232 17.19 19.33 5.30
N GLN A 233 18.06 19.12 6.28
CA GLN A 233 18.57 17.80 6.66
C GLN A 233 17.46 16.92 7.21
N GLU A 234 16.64 17.42 8.15
CA GLU A 234 15.47 16.70 8.69
C GLU A 234 14.52 16.31 7.56
N THR A 235 14.21 17.23 6.63
CA THR A 235 13.38 16.93 5.45
C THR A 235 13.93 15.82 4.57
N LYS A 236 15.25 15.82 4.29
CA LYS A 236 15.92 14.76 3.51
C LYS A 236 15.76 13.38 4.17
N VAL A 237 15.80 13.31 5.51
CA VAL A 237 15.58 12.04 6.24
C VAL A 237 14.20 11.50 5.96
N VAL A 238 13.19 12.36 6.02
CA VAL A 238 11.81 11.93 5.83
C VAL A 238 11.54 11.49 4.38
N SER A 239 12.21 12.09 3.40
CA SER A 239 12.11 11.62 2.00
C SER A 239 12.79 10.27 1.74
N ASN A 240 13.76 9.87 2.57
CA ASN A 240 14.51 8.61 2.48
C ASN A 240 14.15 7.65 3.62
N ILE A 241 12.87 7.58 3.95
CA ILE A 241 12.39 6.86 5.13
C ILE A 241 12.67 5.35 5.09
N GLU A 242 12.88 4.74 3.92
CA GLU A 242 13.29 3.33 3.81
C GLU A 242 14.63 3.06 4.49
N ALA A 243 15.54 4.03 4.45
CA ALA A 243 16.86 3.90 5.04
C ALA A 243 16.87 4.22 6.54
N ILE A 244 15.72 4.56 7.15
CA ILE A 244 15.67 5.04 8.54
C ILE A 244 16.36 4.11 9.53
N ASN A 245 16.24 2.79 9.35
CA ASN A 245 16.91 1.82 10.22
C ASN A 245 18.43 1.87 10.07
N GLU A 246 18.94 2.00 8.85
CA GLU A 246 20.37 2.10 8.56
C GLU A 246 20.93 3.42 9.12
N VAL A 247 20.21 4.52 8.94
CA VAL A 247 20.70 5.82 9.41
C VAL A 247 20.60 6.01 10.92
N LEU A 248 19.76 5.23 11.61
CA LEU A 248 19.69 5.24 13.07
C LEU A 248 20.76 4.36 13.75
N VAL A 249 21.48 3.51 13.01
CA VAL A 249 22.54 2.65 13.59
C VAL A 249 23.61 3.46 14.36
N PRO A 250 24.16 4.58 13.84
CA PRO A 250 25.13 5.38 14.58
C PRO A 250 24.52 6.01 15.85
N VAL A 251 23.26 6.43 15.78
CA VAL A 251 22.53 6.99 16.92
C VAL A 251 22.32 5.94 18.00
N GLU A 252 21.93 4.72 17.61
CA GLU A 252 21.77 3.60 18.52
C GLU A 252 23.08 3.18 19.18
N LYS A 253 24.18 3.10 18.41
CA LYS A 253 25.51 2.79 18.96
C LYS A 253 25.98 3.80 19.99
N ARG A 254 25.64 5.08 19.82
CA ARG A 254 26.13 6.17 20.69
C ARG A 254 25.21 6.48 21.87
N PHE A 255 23.89 6.44 21.66
CA PHE A 255 22.89 6.89 22.63
C PHE A 255 21.93 5.78 23.09
N GLY A 256 22.08 4.56 22.55
CA GLY A 256 21.27 3.40 22.89
C GLY A 256 19.96 3.29 22.10
N THR A 257 19.35 2.11 22.19
CA THR A 257 18.09 1.72 21.50
C THR A 257 16.93 2.65 21.82
N LYS A 258 16.80 3.05 23.10
CA LYS A 258 15.73 3.95 23.56
C LYS A 258 15.81 5.30 22.85
N MET A 259 17.01 5.87 22.70
CA MET A 259 17.18 7.16 22.05
C MET A 259 16.92 7.07 20.54
N ALA A 260 17.44 6.02 19.89
CA ALA A 260 17.15 5.76 18.48
C ALA A 260 15.64 5.60 18.21
N SER A 261 14.89 4.99 19.13
CA SER A 261 13.43 4.88 19.05
C SER A 261 12.71 6.23 19.16
N LEU A 262 13.18 7.14 20.02
CA LEU A 262 12.64 8.50 20.11
C LEU A 262 12.89 9.29 18.83
N VAL A 263 14.11 9.22 18.27
CA VAL A 263 14.44 9.86 16.99
C VAL A 263 13.59 9.29 15.85
N ARG A 264 13.42 7.97 15.80
CA ARG A 264 12.52 7.32 14.83
C ARG A 264 11.10 7.86 14.91
N SER A 265 10.58 7.98 16.13
CA SER A 265 9.23 8.51 16.38
C SER A 265 9.11 9.97 15.93
N LEU A 266 10.14 10.78 16.17
CA LEU A 266 10.19 12.17 15.69
C LEU A 266 10.09 12.24 14.16
N ILE A 267 10.86 11.42 13.44
CA ILE A 267 10.88 11.39 11.97
C ILE A 267 9.51 10.98 11.42
N TYR A 268 8.89 9.94 11.96
CA TYR A 268 7.54 9.52 11.52
C TYR A 268 6.49 10.61 11.77
N LYS A 269 6.53 11.28 12.92
CA LYS A 269 5.60 12.37 13.24
C LYS A 269 5.79 13.59 12.34
N GLN A 270 7.03 13.91 11.97
CA GLN A 270 7.32 14.93 10.96
C GLN A 270 6.78 14.53 9.59
N ALA A 271 6.93 13.26 9.18
CA ALA A 271 6.36 12.74 7.94
C ALA A 271 4.85 12.89 7.89
N GLU A 272 4.18 12.42 8.94
CA GLU A 272 2.73 12.52 9.09
C GLU A 272 2.27 13.97 8.99
N MET A 273 2.95 14.89 9.68
CA MET A 273 2.66 16.33 9.62
C MET A 273 2.81 16.89 8.20
N GLY A 274 3.85 16.50 7.46
CA GLY A 274 4.05 16.89 6.06
C GLY A 274 2.90 16.42 5.15
N ILE A 275 2.46 15.17 5.32
CA ILE A 275 1.31 14.60 4.60
C ILE A 275 0.03 15.39 4.94
N LYS A 276 -0.24 15.63 6.23
CA LYS A 276 -1.45 16.35 6.67
C LYS A 276 -1.49 17.77 6.12
N ARG A 277 -0.36 18.47 6.04
CA ARG A 277 -0.28 19.80 5.43
C ARG A 277 -0.64 19.80 3.95
N LYS A 278 -0.18 18.81 3.19
CA LYS A 278 -0.59 18.67 1.78
C LYS A 278 -2.10 18.44 1.68
N LEU A 279 -2.64 17.56 2.52
CA LEU A 279 -4.08 17.25 2.55
C LEU A 279 -4.95 18.44 3.01
N LEU A 280 -4.39 19.39 3.76
CA LEU A 280 -5.08 20.61 4.15
C LEU A 280 -5.38 21.51 2.94
N GLU A 281 -4.44 21.60 1.99
CA GLU A 281 -4.59 22.40 0.76
C GLU A 281 -5.73 21.89 -0.12
N THR A 282 -5.94 20.58 -0.13
CA THR A 282 -6.95 19.91 -0.96
C THR A 282 -8.24 19.58 -0.20
N ALA A 283 -8.34 20.00 1.06
CA ALA A 283 -9.51 19.72 1.90
C ALA A 283 -10.76 20.42 1.34
N ALA A 284 -11.81 19.61 1.14
CA ALA A 284 -13.04 20.01 0.46
C ALA A 284 -13.96 20.93 1.28
N ASN A 285 -13.96 20.82 2.61
CA ASN A 285 -14.85 21.59 3.49
C ASN A 285 -14.12 22.16 4.72
N GLU A 286 -14.71 23.19 5.32
CA GLU A 286 -14.12 23.93 6.44
C GLU A 286 -13.97 23.08 7.71
N THR A 287 -14.96 22.23 8.00
CA THR A 287 -14.90 21.27 9.12
C THR A 287 -13.67 20.37 9.01
N ARG A 288 -13.42 19.78 7.84
CA ARG A 288 -12.25 18.93 7.61
C ARG A 288 -10.95 19.73 7.70
N ARG A 289 -10.91 20.98 7.23
CA ARG A 289 -9.74 21.85 7.41
C ARG A 289 -9.44 22.08 8.88
N LYS A 290 -10.47 22.37 9.69
CA LYS A 290 -10.35 22.54 11.14
C LYS A 290 -9.82 21.28 11.82
N ASP A 291 -10.33 20.12 11.46
CA ASP A 291 -9.88 18.84 12.03
C ASP A 291 -8.44 18.51 11.63
N ILE A 292 -8.06 18.71 10.35
CA ILE A 292 -6.68 18.52 9.90
C ILE A 292 -5.72 19.50 10.60
N ASN A 293 -6.12 20.77 10.76
CA ASN A 293 -5.33 21.77 11.49
C ASN A 293 -5.11 21.37 12.95
N LYS A 294 -6.15 20.83 13.60
CA LYS A 294 -6.03 20.30 14.96
C LYS A 294 -4.99 19.17 15.02
N ILE A 295 -5.06 18.22 14.09
CA ILE A 295 -4.06 17.13 14.02
C ILE A 295 -2.64 17.68 13.80
N ILE A 296 -2.47 18.66 12.90
CA ILE A 296 -1.16 19.30 12.67
C ILE A 296 -0.65 19.99 13.95
N ALA A 297 -1.53 20.66 14.70
CA ALA A 297 -1.17 21.30 15.96
C ALA A 297 -0.73 20.26 17.01
N ASP A 298 -1.49 19.19 17.18
CA ASP A 298 -1.17 18.09 18.10
C ASP A 298 0.18 17.44 17.74
N LEU A 299 0.41 17.14 16.45
CA LEU A 299 1.70 16.64 15.94
C LEU A 299 2.85 17.63 16.20
N SER A 300 2.60 18.94 16.10
CA SER A 300 3.62 19.95 16.39
C SER A 300 4.01 19.95 17.87
N VAL A 301 3.05 19.77 18.77
CA VAL A 301 3.31 19.63 20.21
C VAL A 301 4.12 18.35 20.49
N GLU A 302 3.67 17.20 19.96
CA GLU A 302 4.36 15.91 20.11
C GLU A 302 5.81 15.95 19.60
N THR A 303 6.03 16.53 18.41
CA THR A 303 7.39 16.65 17.84
C THR A 303 8.29 17.56 18.68
N ASN A 304 7.75 18.61 19.31
CA ASN A 304 8.53 19.46 20.22
C ASN A 304 8.88 18.74 21.52
N GLU A 305 7.96 17.97 22.09
CA GLU A 305 8.26 17.15 23.27
C GLU A 305 9.30 16.06 22.98
N LEU A 306 9.21 15.41 21.81
CA LEU A 306 10.24 14.45 21.38
C LEU A 306 11.61 15.12 21.24
N ARG A 307 11.68 16.33 20.65
CA ARG A 307 12.96 17.08 20.56
C ARG A 307 13.54 17.40 21.94
N LYS A 308 12.71 17.74 22.92
CA LYS A 308 13.15 17.98 24.30
C LYS A 308 13.72 16.69 24.93
N GLN A 309 13.02 15.56 24.77
CA GLN A 309 13.45 14.27 25.30
C GLN A 309 14.74 13.75 24.63
N ILE A 310 14.90 14.00 23.32
CA ILE A 310 16.10 13.61 22.57
C ILE A 310 17.31 14.46 22.97
N GLY A 311 17.07 15.75 23.21
CA GLY A 311 18.11 16.70 23.60
C GLY A 311 18.99 17.19 22.44
N PRO A 312 19.70 18.31 22.64
CA PRO A 312 20.42 19.00 21.57
C PRO A 312 21.58 18.20 20.99
N TYR A 313 22.29 17.42 21.82
CA TYR A 313 23.46 16.64 21.39
C TYR A 313 23.09 15.50 20.42
N CYS A 314 22.05 14.73 20.75
CA CYS A 314 21.56 13.69 19.86
C CYS A 314 20.94 14.32 18.60
N MET A 315 20.20 15.42 18.72
CA MET A 315 19.68 16.15 17.55
C MET A 315 20.77 16.70 16.63
N MET A 316 21.90 17.16 17.18
CA MET A 316 23.06 17.56 16.38
C MET A 316 23.65 16.38 15.63
N MET A 317 23.81 15.23 16.30
CA MET A 317 24.30 14.00 15.66
C MET A 317 23.35 13.50 14.58
N VAL A 318 22.04 13.52 14.84
CA VAL A 318 21.00 13.26 13.83
C VAL A 318 21.33 14.14 12.63
N ARG A 319 21.27 15.47 12.77
CA ARG A 319 21.55 16.40 11.67
C ARG A 319 22.92 16.21 10.97
N SER A 320 23.96 15.77 11.70
CA SER A 320 25.30 15.54 11.14
C SER A 320 25.47 14.19 10.43
N VAL A 321 24.92 13.10 10.99
CA VAL A 321 24.91 11.77 10.35
C VAL A 321 24.19 11.83 9.00
N TYR A 322 23.20 12.72 8.87
CA TYR A 322 22.48 12.94 7.62
C TYR A 322 23.16 13.90 6.64
N LEU A 323 24.18 14.67 7.06
CA LEU A 323 25.02 15.47 6.15
C LEU A 323 25.99 14.58 5.35
N ASP A 324 26.48 13.49 5.94
CA ASP A 324 27.45 12.56 5.32
C ASP A 324 26.81 11.52 4.37
N HIS A 325 25.48 11.36 4.40
CA HIS A 325 24.79 10.34 3.60
C HIS A 325 24.60 10.70 2.11
N ASP A 326 24.91 11.93 1.69
CA ASP A 326 25.07 12.25 0.25
C ASP A 326 26.26 11.46 -0.36
N ILE A 327 27.24 11.03 0.44
CA ILE A 327 28.42 10.26 0.00
C ILE A 327 28.23 8.75 0.19
N GLN A 328 27.53 8.32 1.25
CA GLN A 328 27.39 6.89 1.57
C GLN A 328 26.26 6.18 0.83
N ILE A 329 25.15 6.86 0.46
CA ILE A 329 24.05 6.23 -0.29
C ILE A 329 24.52 5.74 -1.66
N TRP A 330 25.37 6.50 -2.35
CA TRP A 330 26.00 6.06 -3.59
C TRP A 330 26.91 4.86 -3.38
N ASN A 331 27.67 4.83 -2.29
CA ASN A 331 28.53 3.68 -1.95
C ASN A 331 27.71 2.45 -1.54
N LEU A 332 26.56 2.61 -0.89
CA LEU A 332 25.65 1.52 -0.49
C LEU A 332 24.87 0.96 -1.68
N LEU A 333 24.41 1.84 -2.59
CA LEU A 333 23.82 1.44 -3.87
C LEU A 333 24.86 0.75 -4.75
N ASN A 334 26.07 1.28 -4.87
CA ASN A 334 27.16 0.64 -5.61
C ASN A 334 27.55 -0.69 -4.98
N ALA A 335 27.60 -0.80 -3.65
CA ALA A 335 27.87 -2.05 -2.96
C ALA A 335 26.76 -3.09 -3.14
N ARG A 336 25.47 -2.68 -3.14
CA ARG A 336 24.34 -3.58 -3.38
C ARG A 336 24.20 -3.98 -4.85
N VAL A 337 24.50 -3.08 -5.78
CA VAL A 337 24.55 -3.36 -7.23
C VAL A 337 25.74 -4.26 -7.54
N ALA A 338 26.90 -4.04 -6.91
CA ALA A 338 28.07 -4.91 -7.02
C ALA A 338 27.80 -6.30 -6.42
N ALA A 339 27.15 -6.37 -5.26
CA ALA A 339 26.76 -7.63 -4.64
C ALA A 339 25.69 -8.38 -5.45
N ALA A 340 24.74 -7.68 -6.09
CA ALA A 340 23.79 -8.26 -7.03
C ALA A 340 24.43 -8.66 -8.37
N GLY A 341 25.58 -8.07 -8.70
CA GLY A 341 26.39 -8.39 -9.88
C GLY A 341 27.29 -9.63 -9.73
N LEU A 342 27.42 -10.20 -8.52
CA LEU A 342 28.23 -11.40 -8.27
C LEU A 342 27.55 -12.71 -8.73
N GLY A 343 26.83 -12.65 -9.86
CA GLY A 343 26.25 -13.79 -10.56
C GLY A 343 26.40 -13.75 -12.08
N GLN A 344 26.88 -12.65 -12.68
CA GLN A 344 27.14 -12.60 -14.12
C GLN A 344 28.63 -12.38 -14.40
N LYS A 345 29.29 -13.46 -14.83
CA LYS A 345 30.57 -13.36 -15.54
C LYS A 345 30.33 -12.61 -16.86
N GLY A 346 30.81 -11.37 -16.92
CA GLY A 346 31.02 -10.58 -18.14
C GLY A 346 29.76 -9.91 -18.70
N GLY A 347 29.83 -8.59 -18.90
CA GLY A 347 28.83 -7.84 -19.67
C GLY A 347 28.02 -6.81 -18.87
N GLY A 348 28.66 -6.15 -17.90
CA GLY A 348 28.02 -5.08 -17.13
C GLY A 348 27.55 -3.93 -18.03
N LEU A 349 26.57 -3.16 -17.55
CA LEU A 349 26.07 -1.96 -18.25
C LEU A 349 27.20 -0.98 -18.58
N TRP A 350 28.20 -0.88 -17.70
CA TRP A 350 29.37 -0.03 -17.85
C TRP A 350 30.36 -0.55 -18.89
N ASP A 351 30.53 -1.87 -19.03
CA ASP A 351 31.37 -2.46 -20.09
C ASP A 351 30.79 -2.15 -21.48
N ARG A 352 29.47 -2.28 -21.63
CA ARG A 352 28.75 -1.97 -22.88
C ARG A 352 28.74 -0.48 -23.22
N VAL A 353 28.74 0.39 -22.21
CA VAL A 353 28.88 1.84 -22.42
C VAL A 353 30.29 2.20 -22.85
N ASN A 354 31.32 1.57 -22.26
CA ASN A 354 32.71 1.79 -22.63
C ASN A 354 33.02 1.26 -24.04
N GLU A 355 32.49 0.09 -24.42
CA GLU A 355 32.61 -0.44 -25.79
C GLU A 355 31.93 0.47 -26.81
N ARG A 356 30.75 1.04 -26.49
CA ARG A 356 30.07 2.00 -27.37
C ARG A 356 30.80 3.34 -27.49
N LEU A 357 31.48 3.78 -26.43
CA LEU A 357 32.30 5.00 -26.47
C LEU A 357 33.60 4.79 -27.24
N GLN A 358 34.16 3.57 -27.25
CA GLN A 358 35.33 3.21 -28.05
C GLN A 358 34.98 2.92 -29.52
N ALA A 359 33.74 2.56 -29.83
CA ALA A 359 33.28 2.25 -31.18
C ALA A 359 32.82 3.49 -31.99
N SER A 360 32.95 4.71 -31.45
CA SER A 360 32.63 5.93 -32.19
C SER A 360 33.84 6.31 -33.07
N PRO A 361 33.74 6.25 -34.41
CA PRO A 361 34.86 6.66 -35.27
C PRO A 361 35.06 8.16 -35.13
N SER A 362 36.31 8.58 -35.00
CA SER A 362 36.73 9.97 -35.22
C SER A 362 36.35 10.36 -36.64
N GLN A 363 35.27 11.13 -36.81
CA GLN A 363 35.16 12.02 -37.94
C GLN A 363 36.18 13.12 -37.69
N ASP A 364 37.35 12.97 -38.29
CA ASP A 364 38.20 14.04 -38.79
C ASP A 364 39.38 13.37 -39.50
N ASP A 365 39.25 13.22 -40.82
CA ASP A 365 40.39 13.34 -41.72
C ASP A 365 39.95 14.07 -43.00
N GLU A 366 40.59 15.23 -43.15
CA GLU A 366 41.03 15.89 -44.39
C GLU A 366 40.05 16.69 -45.27
N SER A 367 40.48 17.95 -45.45
CA SER A 367 40.57 18.74 -46.71
C SER A 367 39.31 19.14 -47.46
#